data_AF-A0AAP8N7B1-F1
#
_entry.id   AF-A0AAP8N7B1-F1
#
_cell.length_a   1.000
_cell.length_b   1.000
_cell.length_c   1.000
_cell.angle_alpha   90.00
_cell.angle_beta   90.00
_cell.angle_gamma   90.00
#
_symmetry.space_group_name_H-M   'P 1'
#
loop_
_entity.id
_entity.type
_entity.pdbx_description
1 polymer ?
#
loop_
_entity_poly.entity_id
_entity_poly.type
_entity_poly.pdbx_seq_one_letter_code
_entity_poly.pdbx_strand_id
1 'polypeptide(L)'
;LHVLEQPVGADALPALTDYLRDAGAQVVLTGSQAETGEGSGMLPFLLAESLGWPLVVGLAQVESIDGGSALVLQALPRGQRRRLKVRLPFLATVD
;
A
#
# COMPACT_ATOMS: atom_id res chain seq x y z
N LEU A 1 -9.81 -15.51 -6.19
CA LEU A 1 -8.68 -15.10 -5.32
C LEU A 1 -7.41 -15.58 -6.00
N HIS A 2 -6.44 -14.70 -6.23
CA HIS A 2 -5.10 -15.10 -6.68
C HIS A 2 -4.21 -15.19 -5.44
N VAL A 3 -3.49 -16.31 -5.28
CA VAL A 3 -2.67 -16.59 -4.09
C VAL A 3 -1.23 -16.78 -4.57
N LEU A 4 -0.30 -16.05 -3.95
CA LEU A 4 1.13 -16.23 -4.14
C LEU A 4 1.62 -17.21 -3.08
N GLU A 5 1.69 -18.50 -3.43
CA GLU A 5 2.18 -19.55 -2.53
C GLU A 5 3.62 -19.25 -2.10
N GLN A 6 3.88 -19.28 -0.79
CA GLN A 6 5.21 -19.04 -0.22
C GLN A 6 5.56 -20.12 0.81
N PRO A 7 6.83 -20.56 0.91
CA PRO A 7 7.26 -21.45 1.98
C PRO A 7 6.98 -20.88 3.37
N VAL A 8 6.84 -21.77 4.35
CA VAL A 8 6.68 -21.37 5.76
C VAL A 8 7.90 -20.54 6.19
N GLY A 9 7.64 -19.35 6.73
CA GLY A 9 8.68 -18.42 7.20
C GLY A 9 9.38 -17.62 6.11
N ALA A 10 8.93 -17.71 4.85
CA ALA A 10 9.46 -16.86 3.79
C ALA A 10 9.04 -15.39 3.98
N ASP A 11 9.94 -14.47 3.61
CA ASP A 11 9.58 -13.06 3.46
C ASP A 11 8.67 -12.88 2.24
N ALA A 12 7.50 -12.27 2.44
CA ALA A 12 6.53 -12.03 1.38
C ALA A 12 6.93 -10.87 0.46
N LEU A 13 7.86 -10.00 0.88
CA LEU A 13 8.23 -8.79 0.15
C LEU A 13 8.73 -9.06 -1.29
N PRO A 14 9.65 -10.02 -1.54
CA PRO A 14 10.11 -10.28 -2.91
C PRO A 14 8.99 -10.76 -3.83
N ALA A 15 8.19 -11.73 -3.37
CA ALA A 15 7.09 -12.29 -4.17
C ALA A 15 6.02 -11.24 -4.50
N LEU A 16 5.66 -10.38 -3.53
CA LEU A 16 4.73 -9.27 -3.74
C LEU A 16 5.29 -8.23 -4.72
N THR A 17 6.57 -7.89 -4.60
CA THR A 17 7.23 -6.93 -5.49
C THR A 17 7.22 -7.42 -6.93
N ASP A 18 7.64 -8.66 -7.18
CA ASP A 18 7.69 -9.24 -8.52
C ASP A 18 6.31 -9.31 -9.15
N TYR A 19 5.32 -9.81 -8.39
CA TYR A 19 3.95 -9.88 -8.89
C TYR A 19 3.38 -8.49 -9.24
N LEU A 20 3.57 -7.49 -8.37
CA LEU A 20 2.99 -6.17 -8.56
C LEU A 20 3.61 -5.37 -9.71
N ARG A 21 4.86 -5.65 -10.09
CA ARG A 21 5.50 -5.04 -11.28
C ARG A 21 4.72 -5.34 -12.56
N ASP A 22 4.19 -6.55 -12.67
CA ASP A 22 3.54 -7.04 -13.90
C ASP A 22 2.00 -7.09 -13.80
N ALA A 23 1.44 -7.00 -12.60
CA ALA A 23 -0.01 -7.10 -12.37
C ALA A 23 -0.83 -5.93 -12.96
N GLY A 24 -0.20 -4.84 -13.38
CA GLY A 24 -0.88 -3.64 -13.89
C GLY A 24 -1.69 -2.88 -12.82
N ALA A 25 -1.46 -3.18 -11.53
CA ALA A 25 -2.16 -2.55 -10.42
C ALA A 25 -1.89 -1.04 -10.37
N GLN A 26 -2.96 -0.24 -10.25
CA GLN A 26 -2.86 1.21 -10.13
C GLN A 26 -2.92 1.68 -8.68
N VAL A 27 -3.54 0.87 -7.82
CA VAL A 27 -3.64 1.11 -6.38
C VAL A 27 -3.42 -0.20 -5.65
N VAL A 28 -2.54 -0.19 -4.65
CA VAL A 28 -2.32 -1.33 -3.75
C VAL A 28 -2.65 -0.89 -2.33
N LEU A 29 -3.52 -1.66 -1.67
CA LEU A 29 -3.89 -1.43 -0.28
C LEU A 29 -3.27 -2.53 0.58
N THR A 30 -2.61 -2.11 1.66
CA THR A 30 -2.08 -3.01 2.69
C THR A 30 -2.69 -2.63 4.04
N GLY A 31 -2.65 -3.54 5.01
CA GLY A 31 -2.76 -3.12 6.41
C GLY A 31 -1.56 -2.25 6.82
N SER A 32 -1.66 -1.55 7.93
CA SER A 32 -0.53 -0.83 8.55
C SER A 32 0.49 -1.80 9.16
N GLN A 33 0.02 -2.90 9.76
CA GLN A 33 0.83 -3.89 10.44
C GLN A 33 0.09 -5.24 10.46
N ALA A 34 0.83 -6.35 10.51
CA ALA A 34 0.24 -7.67 10.73
C ALA A 34 -0.02 -7.90 12.23
N GLU A 35 -1.14 -8.54 12.56
CA GLU A 35 -1.47 -8.96 13.93
C GLU A 35 -0.67 -10.19 14.38
N THR A 36 -0.13 -10.95 13.42
CA THR A 36 0.65 -12.18 13.66
C THR A 36 1.95 -12.17 12.86
N GLY A 37 2.93 -12.94 13.31
CA GLY A 37 4.30 -12.90 12.77
C GLY A 37 5.12 -11.79 13.41
N GLU A 38 6.08 -11.23 12.66
CA GLU A 38 6.97 -10.18 13.20
C GLU A 38 6.23 -8.87 13.53
N GLY A 39 5.16 -8.55 12.80
CA GLY A 39 4.39 -7.33 13.02
C GLY A 39 5.27 -6.08 13.01
N SER A 40 6.27 -5.96 12.13
CA SER A 40 7.17 -4.79 12.16
C SER A 40 6.52 -3.49 11.68
N GLY A 41 5.43 -3.59 10.91
CA GLY A 41 4.83 -2.45 10.21
C GLY A 41 5.66 -1.96 9.01
N MET A 42 6.74 -2.65 8.66
CA MET A 42 7.70 -2.20 7.64
C MET A 42 7.31 -2.58 6.22
N LEU A 43 6.51 -3.63 6.03
CA LEU A 43 6.17 -4.16 4.71
C LEU A 43 5.62 -3.10 3.74
N PRO A 44 4.69 -2.20 4.11
CA PRO A 44 4.18 -1.18 3.19
C PRO A 44 5.29 -0.21 2.73
N PHE A 45 6.22 0.13 3.62
CA PHE A 45 7.34 1.03 3.32
C PHE A 45 8.34 0.38 2.38
N LEU A 46 8.77 -0.86 2.70
CA LEU A 46 9.73 -1.60 1.90
C LEU A 46 9.18 -1.97 0.52
N LEU A 47 7.88 -2.28 0.43
CA LEU A 47 7.23 -2.59 -0.84
C LEU A 47 7.10 -1.35 -1.72
N ALA A 48 6.68 -0.21 -1.16
CA ALA A 48 6.63 1.05 -1.90
C ALA A 48 8.02 1.48 -2.39
N GLU A 49 9.05 1.35 -1.54
CA GLU A 49 10.44 1.62 -1.91
C GLU A 49 10.91 0.70 -3.04
N SER A 50 10.66 -0.61 -2.93
CA SER A 50 11.08 -1.62 -3.92
C SER A 50 10.40 -1.44 -5.28
N LEU A 51 9.17 -0.93 -5.30
CA LEU A 51 8.41 -0.60 -6.52
C LEU A 51 8.71 0.81 -7.05
N GLY A 52 9.31 1.68 -6.22
CA GLY A 52 9.49 3.10 -6.52
C GLY A 52 8.17 3.88 -6.55
N TRP A 53 7.16 3.44 -5.81
CA TRP A 53 5.81 4.03 -5.81
C TRP A 53 5.61 5.00 -4.65
N PRO A 54 4.78 6.05 -4.81
CA PRO A 54 4.34 6.86 -3.68
C PRO A 54 3.60 6.01 -2.64
N LEU A 55 3.80 6.33 -1.36
CA LEU A 55 3.10 5.71 -0.22
C LEU A 55 2.20 6.73 0.48
N VAL A 56 0.93 6.38 0.66
CA VAL A 56 -0.02 7.12 1.51
C VAL A 56 -0.31 6.32 2.77
N VAL A 57 0.23 6.75 3.90
CA VAL A 57 -0.03 6.11 5.19
C VAL A 57 -1.35 6.62 5.77
N GLY A 58 -2.20 5.73 6.27
CA GLY A 58 -3.47 6.07 6.93
C GLY A 58 -4.52 6.59 5.93
N LEU A 59 -4.71 5.87 4.83
CA LEU A 59 -5.74 6.21 3.84
C LEU A 59 -7.13 6.04 4.46
N ALA A 60 -7.86 7.15 4.59
CA ALA A 60 -9.21 7.18 5.12
C ALA A 60 -10.27 7.04 4.02
N GLN A 61 -10.00 7.60 2.84
CA GLN A 61 -10.95 7.59 1.73
C GLN A 61 -10.25 7.87 0.40
N VAL A 62 -10.72 7.22 -0.67
CA VAL A 62 -10.43 7.62 -2.06
C VAL A 62 -11.63 8.42 -2.57
N GLU A 63 -11.43 9.70 -2.86
CA GLU A 63 -12.49 10.60 -3.34
C GLU A 63 -12.67 10.47 -4.87
N SER A 64 -11.58 10.40 -5.62
CA SER A 64 -11.61 10.16 -7.07
C SER A 64 -10.32 9.53 -7.57
N ILE A 65 -10.41 8.89 -8.74
CA ILE A 65 -9.27 8.44 -9.53
C ILE A 65 -9.51 8.86 -10.98
N ASP A 66 -8.66 9.73 -11.51
CA ASP A 66 -8.75 10.26 -12.86
C ASP A 66 -7.39 10.77 -13.36
N GLY A 67 -7.17 10.76 -14.68
CA GLY A 67 -6.00 11.40 -15.29
C GLY A 67 -4.63 10.96 -14.76
N GLY A 68 -4.49 9.69 -14.33
CA GLY A 68 -3.23 9.17 -13.76
C GLY A 68 -2.96 9.64 -12.32
N SER A 69 -3.97 10.14 -11.61
CA SER A 69 -3.87 10.55 -10.21
C SER A 69 -5.09 10.14 -9.41
N ALA A 70 -4.94 10.09 -8.09
CA ALA A 70 -6.02 9.92 -7.14
C ALA A 70 -6.11 11.13 -6.21
N LEU A 71 -7.35 11.53 -5.89
CA LEU A 71 -7.64 12.44 -4.79
C LEU A 71 -8.05 11.61 -3.58
N VAL A 72 -7.32 11.76 -2.48
CA VAL A 72 -7.49 10.91 -1.29
C VAL A 72 -7.54 11.74 -0.01
N LEU A 73 -8.19 11.20 1.01
CA LEU A 73 -8.12 11.70 2.38
C LEU A 73 -7.18 10.82 3.20
N GLN A 74 -6.18 11.44 3.80
CA GLN A 74 -5.29 10.84 4.78
C GLN A 74 -5.79 11.18 6.20
N ALA A 75 -5.93 10.16 7.04
CA ALA A 75 -6.11 10.33 8.47
C ALA A 75 -4.82 10.85 9.11
N LEU A 76 -4.96 11.84 9.98
CA LEU A 76 -3.88 12.41 10.77
C LEU A 76 -4.17 12.22 12.27
N PRO A 77 -3.16 12.34 13.14
CA PRO A 77 -3.38 12.35 14.58
C PRO A 77 -4.46 13.35 15.00
N ARG A 78 -5.21 12.99 16.04
CA ARG A 78 -6.31 13.79 16.61
C ARG A 78 -7.53 13.92 15.69
N GLY A 79 -7.79 12.91 14.85
CA GLY A 79 -8.99 12.83 14.01
C GLY A 79 -9.03 13.83 12.85
N GLN A 80 -7.92 14.51 12.58
CA GLN A 80 -7.81 15.41 11.44
C GLN A 80 -7.73 14.62 10.13
N ARG A 81 -8.14 15.25 9.04
CA ARG A 81 -8.01 14.68 7.69
C ARG A 81 -7.31 15.67 6.77
N ARG A 82 -6.37 15.16 5.99
CA ARG A 82 -5.67 15.92 4.95
C ARG A 82 -6.05 15.38 3.59
N ARG A 83 -6.50 16.25 2.70
CA ARG A 83 -6.70 15.92 1.29
C ARG A 83 -5.36 15.95 0.55
N LEU A 84 -5.07 14.91 -0.21
CA LEU A 84 -3.85 14.75 -1.01
C LEU A 84 -4.20 14.38 -2.44
N LYS A 85 -3.44 14.91 -3.40
CA LYS A 85 -3.42 14.41 -4.78
C LYS A 85 -2.16 13.58 -4.99
N VAL A 86 -2.32 12.32 -5.41
CA VAL A 86 -1.22 11.34 -5.52
C VAL A 86 -1.19 10.77 -6.93
N ARG A 87 0.00 10.58 -7.50
CA ARG A 87 0.13 9.97 -8.85
C ARG A 87 -0.08 8.47 -8.78
N LEU A 88 -0.65 7.89 -9.83
CA LEU A 88 -0.71 6.45 -10.02
C LEU A 88 0.60 5.93 -10.66
N PRO A 89 0.99 4.67 -10.38
CA PRO A 89 0.45 3.82 -9.33
C PRO A 89 0.89 4.29 -7.92
N PHE A 90 0.11 3.99 -6.88
CA PHE A 90 0.53 4.24 -5.48
C PHE A 90 0.15 3.09 -4.55
N LEU A 91 0.87 3.01 -3.43
CA LEU A 91 0.58 2.11 -2.33
C LEU A 91 -0.03 2.90 -1.16
N ALA A 92 -0.93 2.28 -0.41
CA ALA A 92 -1.51 2.90 0.78
C ALA A 92 -1.75 1.91 1.90
N THR A 93 -1.60 2.39 3.14
CA THR A 93 -2.01 1.64 4.32
C THR A 93 -3.44 2.01 4.72
N VAL A 94 -4.23 1.01 5.08
CA VAL A 94 -5.56 1.15 5.67
C VAL A 94 -5.58 0.51 7.06
N ASP A 95 -6.38 1.09 7.94
CA ASP A 95 -6.66 0.60 9.30
C ASP A 95 -8.14 0.20 9.42
#